data_AF-A0A6M6DSW1-F1
#
_entry.id   AF-A0A6M6DSW1-F1
#
_cell.length_a   1.000
_cell.length_b   1.000
_cell.length_c   1.000
_cell.angle_alpha   90.00
_cell.angle_beta   90.00
_cell.angle_gamma   90.00
#
_symmetry.space_group_name_H-M   'P 1'
#
loop_
_entity.id
_entity.type
_entity.pdbx_description
1 polymer ?
#
loop_
_entity_poly.entity_id
_entity_poly.type
_entity_poly.pdbx_seq_one_letter_code
_entity_poly.pdbx_strand_id
1 'polypeptide(L)'
;MMIGGPLLIALVPGVLVILVTWLFRKMKWNKVVRMAPSILTVITAAVLFYIGYGEVRGFEGAGYLFLSMFLLLFAVVSYIVAKKPVQ
;
A
#
# COMPACT_ATOMS: atom_id res chain seq x y z
N MET A 1 -8.54 10.72 -19.42
CA MET A 1 -9.56 10.36 -18.41
C MET A 1 -10.40 9.25 -19.00
N MET A 2 -10.41 8.06 -18.39
CA MET A 2 -11.44 7.00 -18.54
C MET A 2 -11.12 5.80 -17.63
N ILE A 3 -9.85 5.37 -17.51
CA ILE A 3 -9.42 4.34 -16.52
C ILE A 3 -8.03 4.65 -15.92
N GLY A 4 -7.16 5.35 -16.66
CA GLY A 4 -5.76 5.56 -16.26
C GLY A 4 -5.54 6.45 -15.04
N GLY A 5 -6.42 7.41 -14.76
CA GLY A 5 -6.28 8.32 -13.60
C GLY A 5 -6.36 7.57 -12.26
N PRO A 6 -7.47 6.86 -11.99
CA PRO A 6 -7.62 6.04 -10.79
C PRO A 6 -6.54 4.97 -10.64
N LEU A 7 -6.14 4.32 -11.75
CA LEU A 7 -5.07 3.32 -11.74
C LEU A 7 -3.71 3.91 -11.36
N LEU A 8 -3.34 5.07 -11.91
CA LEU A 8 -2.07 5.73 -11.56
C LEU A 8 -2.06 6.14 -10.09
N ILE A 9 -3.17 6.70 -9.59
CA ILE A 9 -3.32 7.09 -8.18
C ILE A 9 -3.20 5.88 -7.25
N ALA A 10 -3.62 4.69 -7.69
CA ALA A 10 -3.46 3.45 -6.91
C ALA A 10 -2.07 2.81 -7.01
N LEU A 11 -1.46 2.85 -8.19
CA LEU A 11 -0.16 2.23 -8.44
C LEU A 11 1.00 3.01 -7.82
N VAL A 12 0.98 4.34 -7.93
CA VAL A 12 2.06 5.20 -7.42
C VAL A 12 2.34 4.96 -5.92
N PRO A 13 1.37 5.05 -4.99
CA PRO A 13 1.65 4.81 -3.58
C PRO A 13 2.09 3.37 -3.32
N GLY A 14 1.52 2.38 -4.01
CA GLY A 14 1.90 0.98 -3.88
C GLY A 14 3.35 0.69 -4.28
N VAL A 15 3.79 1.25 -5.41
CA VAL A 15 5.18 1.13 -5.87
C VAL A 15 6.13 1.86 -4.93
N LEU A 16 5.75 3.03 -4.42
CA LEU A 16 6.55 3.76 -3.43
C LEU A 16 6.77 2.94 -2.16
N VAL A 17 5.74 2.25 -1.65
CA VAL A 17 5.87 1.36 -0.48
C VAL A 17 6.91 0.25 -0.73
N ILE A 18 6.89 -0.37 -1.91
CA ILE A 18 7.88 -1.40 -2.27
C ILE A 18 9.29 -0.80 -2.31
N LEU A 19 9.46 0.37 -2.93
CA LEU A 19 10.77 1.05 -3.04
C LEU A 19 11.33 1.41 -1.66
N VAL A 20 10.50 1.94 -0.76
CA VAL A 20 10.91 2.26 0.63
C VAL A 20 11.30 0.98 1.38
N THR A 21 10.51 -0.09 1.24
CA THR A 21 10.82 -1.40 1.84
C THR A 21 12.16 -1.93 1.35
N TRP A 22 12.42 -1.79 0.04
CA TRP A 22 13.68 -2.19 -0.58
C TRP A 22 14.86 -1.32 -0.11
N LEU A 23 14.66 -0.01 0.07
CA LEU A 23 15.67 0.89 0.63
C LEU A 23 16.05 0.51 2.06
N PHE A 24 15.07 0.21 2.93
CA PHE A 24 15.31 -0.26 4.30
C PHE A 24 16.04 -1.61 4.31
N ARG A 25 15.81 -2.44 3.29
CA ARG A 25 16.56 -3.68 3.07
C ARG A 25 18.03 -3.39 2.79
N LYS A 26 18.32 -2.47 1.85
CA LYS A 26 19.68 -2.06 1.47
C LYS A 26 20.46 -1.46 2.66
N MET A 27 19.78 -0.72 3.54
CA MET A 27 20.38 -0.12 4.74
C MET A 27 20.64 -1.10 5.89
N LYS A 28 20.42 -2.41 5.70
CA LYS A 28 20.63 -3.46 6.72
C LYS A 28 19.85 -3.25 8.04
N TRP A 29 18.75 -2.50 8.00
CA TRP A 29 17.93 -2.22 9.19
C TRP A 29 17.27 -3.47 9.78
N ASN A 30 16.94 -3.41 11.07
CA ASN A 30 16.35 -4.53 11.80
C ASN A 30 14.99 -4.93 11.20
N LYS A 31 14.59 -6.20 11.37
CA LYS A 31 13.38 -6.80 10.75
C LYS A 31 12.10 -6.00 11.04
N VAL A 32 11.97 -5.48 12.27
CA VAL A 32 10.82 -4.66 12.70
C VAL A 32 10.70 -3.40 11.84
N VAL A 33 11.80 -2.70 11.59
CA VAL A 33 11.79 -1.45 10.82
C VAL A 33 11.50 -1.72 9.34
N ARG A 34 11.96 -2.86 8.81
CA ARG A 34 11.63 -3.28 7.44
C ARG A 34 10.17 -3.66 7.24
N MET A 35 9.49 -4.11 8.30
CA MET A 35 8.06 -4.43 8.25
C MET A 35 7.18 -3.19 8.40
N ALA A 36 7.71 -2.08 8.92
CA ALA A 36 6.96 -0.86 9.15
C ALA A 36 6.21 -0.33 7.90
N PRO A 37 6.82 -0.26 6.69
CA PRO A 37 6.11 0.16 5.49
C PRO A 37 4.89 -0.73 5.18
N SER A 38 5.03 -2.05 5.32
CA SER A 38 3.93 -2.99 5.07
C SER A 38 2.79 -2.82 6.08
N ILE A 39 3.10 -2.68 7.37
CA ILE A 39 2.11 -2.51 8.44
C ILE A 39 1.35 -1.20 8.26
N LEU A 40 2.08 -0.10 8.01
CA LEU A 40 1.48 1.20 7.75
C LEU A 40 0.55 1.15 6.53
N THR A 41 0.95 0.44 5.47
CA THR A 41 0.13 0.30 4.26
C THR A 41 -1.18 -0.44 4.53
N VAL A 42 -1.15 -1.50 5.36
CA VAL A 42 -2.39 -2.19 5.77
C VAL A 42 -3.30 -1.27 6.57
N ILE A 43 -2.75 -0.49 7.51
CA ILE A 43 -3.53 0.47 8.30
C ILE A 43 -4.16 1.52 7.38
N THR A 44 -3.39 2.09 6.46
CA THR A 44 -3.90 3.05 5.47
C THR A 44 -5.01 2.45 4.61
N ALA A 45 -4.85 1.22 4.14
CA ALA A 45 -5.88 0.53 3.37
C ALA A 45 -7.17 0.33 4.19
N ALA A 46 -7.06 -0.08 5.45
CA ALA A 46 -8.22 -0.26 6.33
C ALA A 46 -8.97 1.06 6.57
N VAL A 47 -8.25 2.16 6.79
CA VAL A 47 -8.85 3.51 6.95
C VAL A 47 -9.56 3.95 5.67
N LEU A 48 -8.91 3.81 4.51
CA LEU A 48 -9.51 4.17 3.22
C LEU A 48 -10.74 3.31 2.90
N PHE A 49 -10.71 2.02 3.27
CA PHE A 49 -11.85 1.14 3.11
C PHE A 49 -13.03 1.60 3.98
N TYR A 50 -12.78 1.95 5.25
CA TYR A 50 -13.82 2.46 6.15
C TYR A 50 -14.46 3.74 5.60
N ILE A 51 -13.64 4.69 5.15
CA ILE A 51 -14.10 5.96 4.56
C ILE A 51 -14.90 5.69 3.28
N GLY A 52 -14.37 4.87 2.38
CA GLY A 52 -14.99 4.57 1.08
C GLY A 52 -16.28 3.74 1.17
N TYR A 53 -16.47 2.98 2.24
CA TYR A 53 -17.69 2.21 2.48
C TYR A 53 -18.74 3.01 3.26
N GLY A 54 -18.33 3.74 4.31
CA GLY A 54 -19.22 4.32 5.30
C GLY A 54 -19.52 5.81 5.11
N GLU A 55 -18.52 6.60 4.75
CA GLU A 55 -18.62 8.07 4.75
C GLU A 55 -18.83 8.65 3.34
N VAL A 56 -18.04 8.21 2.36
CA VAL A 56 -18.08 8.73 0.99
C VAL A 56 -18.92 7.80 0.13
N ARG A 57 -19.98 8.33 -0.49
CA ARG A 57 -20.92 7.56 -1.34
C ARG A 57 -20.75 7.87 -2.82
N GLY A 58 -21.20 6.95 -3.66
CA GLY A 58 -21.14 7.09 -5.12
C GLY A 58 -19.77 6.76 -5.69
N PHE A 59 -19.42 7.40 -6.81
CA PHE A 59 -18.21 7.07 -7.59
C PHE A 59 -16.91 7.31 -6.82
N GLU A 60 -16.88 8.33 -5.97
CA GLU A 60 -15.70 8.68 -5.17
C GLU A 60 -15.45 7.63 -4.06
N GLY A 61 -16.51 7.16 -3.39
CA GLY A 61 -16.43 6.06 -2.42
C GLY A 61 -15.93 4.77 -3.05
N ALA A 62 -16.44 4.43 -4.24
CA ALA A 62 -15.93 3.30 -5.03
C ALA A 62 -14.44 3.46 -5.38
N GLY A 63 -13.97 4.69 -5.62
CA GLY A 63 -12.56 5.01 -5.83
C GLY A 63 -11.69 4.72 -4.60
N TYR A 64 -12.14 5.10 -3.40
CA TYR A 64 -11.47 4.77 -2.14
C TYR A 64 -11.41 3.26 -1.87
N LEU A 65 -12.50 2.54 -2.13
CA LEU A 65 -12.55 1.09 -2.01
C LEU A 65 -11.60 0.41 -3.00
N PHE A 66 -11.61 0.84 -4.27
CA PHE A 66 -10.68 0.36 -5.29
C PHE A 66 -9.22 0.61 -4.87
N LEU A 67 -8.89 1.82 -4.42
CA LEU A 67 -7.56 2.16 -3.94
C LEU A 67 -7.13 1.28 -2.76
N SER A 68 -8.02 1.07 -1.78
CA SER A 68 -7.74 0.25 -0.60
C SER A 68 -7.38 -1.21 -0.97
N MET A 69 -8.10 -1.78 -1.95
CA MET A 69 -7.86 -3.15 -2.43
C MET A 69 -6.45 -3.29 -3.02
N PHE A 70 -6.02 -2.30 -3.83
CA PHE A 70 -4.67 -2.30 -4.41
C PHE A 70 -3.60 -2.13 -3.34
N LEU A 71 -3.80 -1.22 -2.37
CA LEU A 71 -2.86 -1.04 -1.26
C LEU A 71 -2.67 -2.32 -0.44
N LEU A 72 -3.73 -3.12 -0.23
CA LEU A 72 -3.60 -4.43 0.41
C LEU A 72 -2.71 -5.38 -0.38
N LEU A 73 -2.88 -5.46 -1.71
CA LEU A 73 -2.00 -6.28 -2.57
C LEU A 73 -0.54 -5.84 -2.46
N PHE A 74 -0.28 -4.52 -2.51
CA PHE A 74 1.06 -3.97 -2.34
C PHE A 74 1.63 -4.21 -0.95
N ALA A 75 0.81 -4.17 0.10
CA ALA A 75 1.24 -4.47 1.47
C ALA A 75 1.71 -5.94 1.59
N VAL A 76 1.00 -6.88 0.94
CA VAL A 76 1.42 -8.29 0.89
C VAL A 76 2.76 -8.44 0.18
N VAL A 77 2.93 -7.80 -0.98
CA VAL A 77 4.21 -7.84 -1.72
C VAL A 77 5.34 -7.22 -0.90
N SER A 78 5.11 -6.06 -0.29
CA SER A 78 6.06 -5.38 0.60
C SER A 78 6.45 -6.27 1.79
N TYR A 79 5.48 -6.92 2.43
CA TYR A 79 5.74 -7.85 3.53
C TYR A 79 6.63 -9.02 3.10
N ILE A 80 6.37 -9.62 1.93
CA ILE A 80 7.19 -10.69 1.37
C ILE A 80 8.62 -10.18 1.14
N VAL A 81 8.79 -8.99 0.57
CA VAL A 81 10.12 -8.37 0.36
C VAL A 81 10.84 -8.09 1.68
N ALA A 82 10.13 -7.62 2.70
CA ALA A 82 10.67 -7.33 4.02
C ALA A 82 11.16 -8.60 4.76
N LYS A 83 10.46 -9.72 4.57
CA LYS A 83 10.80 -11.02 5.18
C LYS A 83 11.99 -11.74 4.53
N LYS A 84 12.32 -11.42 3.28
CA LYS A 84 13.45 -12.07 2.60
C LYS A 84 14.75 -11.85 3.38
N PRO A 85 15.58 -12.89 3.55
CA PRO A 85 16.87 -12.74 4.21
C PRO A 85 17.70 -11.69 3.47
N VAL A 86 18.38 -10.85 4.23
CA VAL A 86 19.31 -9.87 3.67
C VAL A 86 20.66 -10.55 3.60
N GLN A 87 21.04 -10.92 2.37
CA GLN A 87 22.40 -11.28 2.01
C GLN A 87 23.31 -10.07 2.17
#